data_AF-A0A7S2BZY9-F1
#
_entry.id   AF-A0A7S2BZY9-F1
#
_cell.length_a   1.000
_cell.length_b   1.000
_cell.length_c   1.000
_cell.angle_alpha   90.00
_cell.angle_beta   90.00
_cell.angle_gamma   90.00
#
_symmetry.space_group_name_H-M   'P 1'
#
loop_
_entity.id
_entity.type
_entity.pdbx_description
1 polymer ?
#
loop_
_entity_poly.entity_id
_entity_poly.type
_entity_poly.pdbx_seq_one_letter_code
_entity_poly.pdbx_strand_id
1 'polypeptide(L)'
;GLLAQAVAELCWVLPCFVQCAIILVKGGDGGWYQGYGGEPSTGCKVMGFYSVFSLVAGMGTTVLMGLLTALSIAGKPQPSPVATLLGIVGIFALAFLYAILPLLGAGSYKYIAPICYYDWYETSHSVLVLLWALPSLVAGCALLGYSAFKRPILTLHLLTFFVGWCLWVPAAIIGLSRSAMPEHMMIAGGILGHGQALINPILYGLVWDTAFPREDKDEVGKIEVP
;
A
#
# COMPACT_ATOMS: atom_id res chain seq x y z
N GLY A 1 -13.40 3.48 4.11
CA GLY A 1 -12.21 3.99 3.40
C GLY A 1 -11.01 3.99 4.32
N LEU A 2 -10.82 5.06 5.11
CA LEU A 2 -9.61 5.28 5.94
C LEU A 2 -9.26 4.12 6.90
N LEU A 3 -10.25 3.54 7.59
CA LEU A 3 -9.99 2.39 8.47
C LEU A 3 -9.45 1.17 7.69
N ALA A 4 -10.01 0.88 6.52
CA ALA A 4 -9.55 -0.24 5.70
C ALA A 4 -8.12 -0.02 5.19
N GLN A 5 -7.79 1.22 4.82
CA GLN A 5 -6.41 1.61 4.48
C GLN A 5 -5.48 1.44 5.68
N ALA A 6 -5.86 1.92 6.86
CA ALA A 6 -5.06 1.76 8.07
C ALA A 6 -4.82 0.27 8.42
N VAL A 7 -5.84 -0.59 8.25
CA VAL A 7 -5.70 -2.04 8.45
C VAL A 7 -4.78 -2.66 7.39
N ALA A 8 -4.94 -2.31 6.11
CA ALA A 8 -4.09 -2.81 5.03
C ALA A 8 -2.60 -2.47 5.28
N GLU A 9 -2.33 -1.25 5.73
CA GLU A 9 -0.98 -0.77 6.06
C GLU A 9 -0.44 -1.44 7.33
N LEU A 10 -1.28 -1.72 8.32
CA LEU A 10 -0.86 -2.45 9.53
C LEU A 10 -0.41 -3.88 9.18
N CYS A 11 -1.12 -4.56 8.28
CA CYS A 11 -0.75 -5.88 7.78
C CYS A 11 0.61 -5.91 7.08
N TRP A 12 1.10 -4.76 6.61
CA TRP A 12 2.40 -4.58 5.98
C TRP A 12 3.50 -4.20 6.98
N VAL A 13 3.27 -3.14 7.75
CA VAL A 13 4.28 -2.54 8.62
C VAL A 13 4.59 -3.41 9.82
N LEU A 14 3.56 -4.03 10.43
CA LEU A 14 3.75 -4.78 11.67
C LEU A 14 4.67 -6.01 11.46
N PRO A 15 4.47 -6.85 10.43
CA PRO A 15 5.41 -7.94 10.15
C PRO A 15 6.83 -7.47 9.85
N CYS A 16 7.00 -6.38 9.08
CA CYS A 16 8.32 -5.78 8.83
C CYS A 16 8.98 -5.29 10.13
N PHE A 17 8.24 -4.61 11.00
CA PHE A 17 8.75 -4.14 12.28
C PHE A 17 9.19 -5.30 13.17
N VAL A 18 8.36 -6.35 13.27
CA VAL A 18 8.69 -7.58 14.01
C VAL A 18 9.97 -8.21 13.46
N GLN A 19 10.12 -8.27 12.13
CA GLN A 19 11.33 -8.80 11.52
C GLN A 19 12.57 -7.95 11.83
N CYS A 20 12.49 -6.63 11.69
CA CYS A 20 13.60 -5.74 12.04
C CYS A 20 13.99 -5.91 13.51
N ALA A 21 13.02 -6.05 14.42
CA ALA A 21 13.28 -6.32 15.84
C ALA A 21 13.95 -7.68 16.06
N ILE A 22 13.52 -8.74 15.35
CA ILE A 22 14.16 -10.05 15.41
C ILE A 22 15.61 -9.98 14.95
N ILE A 23 15.89 -9.32 13.82
CA ILE A 23 17.25 -9.15 13.28
C ILE A 23 18.12 -8.33 14.26
N LEU A 24 17.56 -7.28 14.85
CA LEU A 24 18.27 -6.46 15.84
C LEU A 24 18.67 -7.27 17.09
N VAL A 25 17.79 -8.14 17.57
CA VAL A 25 18.02 -8.92 18.80
C VAL A 25 18.84 -10.18 18.56
N LYS A 26 18.62 -10.89 17.45
CA LYS A 26 19.23 -12.20 17.17
C LYS A 26 20.38 -12.15 16.17
N GLY A 27 20.69 -10.98 15.60
CA GLY A 27 21.70 -10.82 14.56
C GLY A 27 21.33 -11.49 13.25
N GLY A 28 22.32 -11.59 12.35
CA GLY A 28 22.17 -12.19 11.03
C GLY A 28 22.19 -13.72 10.99
N ASP A 29 22.26 -14.40 12.14
CA ASP A 29 22.43 -15.86 12.15
C ASP A 29 21.15 -16.60 12.61
N GLY A 30 20.07 -15.86 12.90
CA GLY A 30 18.79 -16.44 13.30
C GLY A 30 18.02 -17.04 12.12
N GLY A 31 17.19 -18.07 12.34
CA GLY A 31 16.38 -18.71 11.28
C GLY A 31 15.33 -17.82 10.57
N TRP A 32 15.21 -16.55 10.98
CA TRP A 32 14.43 -15.50 10.31
C TRP A 32 15.29 -14.61 9.41
N TYR A 33 16.61 -14.62 9.58
CA TYR A 33 17.53 -13.92 8.71
C TYR A 33 17.59 -14.60 7.35
N GLN A 34 17.64 -13.76 6.33
CA GLN A 34 17.61 -14.14 4.94
C GLN A 34 19.05 -14.05 4.43
N GLY A 35 19.82 -15.12 4.64
CA GLY A 35 21.17 -15.21 4.09
C GLY A 35 21.13 -15.17 2.55
N TYR A 36 22.11 -14.48 1.96
CA TYR A 36 22.36 -14.53 0.53
C TYR A 36 22.61 -15.99 0.10
N GLY A 37 21.75 -16.55 -0.76
CA GLY A 37 22.04 -17.81 -1.48
C GLY A 37 21.48 -19.13 -0.90
N GLY A 38 20.55 -19.09 0.06
CA GLY A 38 19.88 -20.29 0.59
C GLY A 38 18.44 -20.50 0.08
N GLU A 39 17.93 -21.73 0.23
CA GLU A 39 16.50 -22.08 0.10
C GLU A 39 15.62 -21.04 0.83
N PRO A 40 14.44 -20.68 0.30
CA PRO A 40 13.59 -19.65 0.89
C PRO A 40 13.17 -20.07 2.30
N SER A 41 13.78 -19.42 3.30
CA SER A 41 13.46 -19.63 4.71
C SER A 41 11.98 -19.34 4.97
N THR A 42 11.42 -19.90 6.04
CA THR A 42 10.06 -19.59 6.46
C THR A 42 9.86 -18.08 6.63
N GLY A 43 10.87 -17.35 7.12
CA GLY A 43 10.85 -15.89 7.21
C GLY A 43 10.75 -15.22 5.83
N CYS A 44 11.45 -15.73 4.82
CA CYS A 44 11.34 -15.24 3.43
C CYS A 44 9.95 -15.44 2.85
N LYS A 45 9.32 -16.60 3.11
CA LYS A 45 7.97 -16.90 2.64
C LYS A 45 6.93 -15.99 3.30
N VAL A 46 7.02 -15.80 4.62
CA VAL A 46 6.13 -14.89 5.36
C VAL A 46 6.31 -13.46 4.86
N MET A 47 7.55 -13.01 4.66
CA MET A 47 7.78 -11.68 4.11
C MET A 47 7.26 -11.52 2.71
N GLY A 48 7.63 -12.40 1.79
CA GLY A 48 7.15 -12.32 0.42
C GLY A 48 5.62 -12.28 0.34
N PHE A 49 4.94 -13.04 1.20
CA PHE A 49 3.48 -13.03 1.31
C PHE A 49 2.95 -11.66 1.70
N TYR A 50 3.38 -11.09 2.83
CA TYR A 50 2.84 -9.82 3.27
C TYR A 50 3.26 -8.66 2.34
N SER A 51 4.38 -8.78 1.62
CA SER A 51 4.83 -7.83 0.58
C SER A 51 3.95 -7.79 -0.65
N VAL A 52 3.55 -8.94 -1.17
CA VAL A 52 2.61 -8.98 -2.29
C VAL A 52 1.21 -8.57 -1.83
N PHE A 53 0.81 -8.99 -0.62
CA PHE A 53 -0.48 -8.60 -0.04
C PHE A 53 -0.58 -7.09 0.10
N SER A 54 0.44 -6.43 0.65
CA SER A 54 0.45 -4.98 0.86
C SER A 54 0.42 -4.18 -0.43
N LEU A 55 1.11 -4.65 -1.48
CA LEU A 55 1.05 -4.06 -2.81
C LEU A 55 -0.40 -3.97 -3.31
N VAL A 56 -1.11 -5.10 -3.26
CA VAL A 56 -2.47 -5.17 -3.80
C VAL A 56 -3.44 -4.41 -2.89
N ALA A 57 -3.42 -4.73 -1.60
CA ALA A 57 -4.32 -4.14 -0.62
C ALA A 57 -4.10 -2.63 -0.53
N GLY A 58 -2.87 -2.18 -0.30
CA GLY A 58 -2.51 -0.78 -0.11
C GLY A 58 -2.82 0.10 -1.32
N MET A 59 -2.47 -0.32 -2.53
CA MET A 59 -2.83 0.44 -3.73
C MET A 59 -4.35 0.46 -3.96
N GLY A 60 -5.02 -0.69 -3.83
CA GLY A 60 -6.46 -0.80 -4.05
C GLY A 60 -7.28 0.02 -3.07
N THR A 61 -6.97 -0.05 -1.78
CA THR A 61 -7.65 0.74 -0.76
C THR A 61 -7.34 2.23 -0.89
N THR A 62 -6.16 2.61 -1.40
CA THR A 62 -5.83 4.02 -1.65
C THR A 62 -6.65 4.58 -2.81
N VAL A 63 -6.83 3.80 -3.89
CA VAL A 63 -7.70 4.18 -5.01
C VAL A 63 -9.15 4.31 -4.55
N LEU A 64 -9.66 3.35 -3.77
CA LEU A 64 -11.00 3.42 -3.21
C LEU A 64 -11.16 4.64 -2.29
N MET A 65 -10.17 4.92 -1.44
CA MET A 65 -10.16 6.11 -0.60
C MET A 65 -10.21 7.38 -1.46
N GLY A 66 -9.32 7.51 -2.46
CA GLY A 66 -9.29 8.65 -3.38
C GLY A 66 -10.60 8.85 -4.13
N LEU A 67 -11.29 7.77 -4.52
CA LEU A 67 -12.61 7.84 -5.15
C LEU A 67 -13.64 8.45 -4.21
N LEU A 68 -13.74 7.93 -2.98
CA LEU A 68 -14.68 8.43 -1.98
C LEU A 68 -14.38 9.91 -1.65
N THR A 69 -13.11 10.29 -1.52
CA THR A 69 -12.67 11.68 -1.34
C THR A 69 -13.16 12.57 -2.48
N ALA A 70 -12.88 12.17 -3.72
CA ALA A 70 -13.21 12.96 -4.90
C ALA A 70 -14.72 13.13 -5.06
N LEU A 71 -15.51 12.08 -4.81
CA LEU A 71 -16.98 12.14 -4.80
C LEU A 71 -17.48 13.10 -3.71
N SER A 72 -16.85 13.09 -2.52
CA SER A 72 -17.25 13.92 -1.39
C SER A 72 -17.02 15.40 -1.69
N ILE A 73 -15.84 15.72 -2.23
CA ILE A 73 -15.48 17.07 -2.65
C ILE A 73 -16.39 17.56 -3.79
N ALA A 74 -16.75 16.67 -4.71
CA ALA A 74 -17.63 17.00 -5.82
C ALA A 74 -19.12 17.12 -5.44
N GLY A 75 -19.49 16.88 -4.17
CA GLY A 75 -20.88 16.84 -3.73
C GLY A 75 -21.70 15.75 -4.41
N LYS A 76 -21.05 14.68 -4.90
CA LYS A 76 -21.71 13.57 -5.60
C LYS A 76 -22.14 12.49 -4.61
N PRO A 77 -23.21 11.73 -4.93
CA PRO A 77 -23.62 10.60 -4.11
C PRO A 77 -22.47 9.61 -3.91
N GLN A 78 -22.25 9.23 -2.66
CA GLN A 78 -21.28 8.19 -2.30
C GLN A 78 -21.87 6.80 -2.55
N PRO A 79 -21.04 5.78 -2.86
CA PRO A 79 -21.47 4.40 -2.80
C PRO A 79 -22.06 4.08 -1.43
N SER A 80 -23.05 3.17 -1.39
CA SER A 80 -23.60 2.73 -0.12
C SER A 80 -22.51 2.11 0.78
N PRO A 81 -22.70 2.09 2.11
CA PRO A 81 -21.77 1.44 3.02
C PRO A 81 -21.51 -0.03 2.66
N VAL A 82 -22.54 -0.74 2.21
CA VAL A 82 -22.44 -2.14 1.76
C VAL A 82 -21.57 -2.25 0.50
N ALA A 83 -21.79 -1.40 -0.50
CA ALA A 83 -20.97 -1.40 -1.72
C ALA A 83 -19.49 -1.11 -1.41
N THR A 84 -19.24 -0.16 -0.50
CA THR A 84 -17.88 0.17 -0.05
C THR A 84 -17.24 -1.00 0.69
N LEU A 85 -17.99 -1.67 1.58
CA LEU A 85 -17.51 -2.86 2.29
C LEU A 85 -17.19 -4.01 1.33
N LEU A 86 -18.07 -4.29 0.36
CA LEU A 86 -17.81 -5.30 -0.66
C LEU A 86 -16.57 -4.99 -1.50
N GLY A 87 -16.35 -3.71 -1.84
CA GLY A 87 -15.13 -3.26 -2.50
C GLY A 87 -13.88 -3.55 -1.66
N ILE A 88 -13.90 -3.24 -0.36
CA ILE A 88 -12.80 -3.53 0.57
C ILE A 88 -12.54 -5.04 0.65
N VAL A 89 -13.58 -5.84 0.87
CA VAL A 89 -13.45 -7.31 0.95
C VAL A 89 -12.89 -7.88 -0.36
N GLY A 90 -13.36 -7.38 -1.50
CA GLY A 90 -12.85 -7.77 -2.82
C GLY A 90 -11.36 -7.47 -2.99
N ILE A 91 -10.91 -6.28 -2.58
CA ILE A 91 -9.48 -5.89 -2.60
C ILE A 91 -8.64 -6.82 -1.72
N PHE A 92 -9.09 -7.11 -0.49
CA PHE A 92 -8.36 -7.97 0.44
C PHE A 92 -8.34 -9.43 -0.02
N ALA A 93 -9.44 -9.92 -0.59
CA ALA A 93 -9.50 -11.26 -1.16
C ALA A 93 -8.55 -11.38 -2.36
N LEU A 94 -8.53 -10.40 -3.26
CA LEU A 94 -7.59 -10.37 -4.38
C LEU A 94 -6.13 -10.31 -3.89
N ALA A 95 -5.84 -9.48 -2.89
CA ALA A 95 -4.52 -9.38 -2.28
C ALA A 95 -4.06 -10.71 -1.70
N PHE A 96 -4.93 -11.40 -0.96
CA PHE A 96 -4.66 -12.72 -0.40
C PHE A 96 -4.42 -13.77 -1.48
N LEU A 97 -5.31 -13.84 -2.48
CA LEU A 97 -5.22 -14.79 -3.59
C LEU A 97 -3.96 -14.60 -4.41
N TYR A 98 -3.54 -13.36 -4.64
CA TYR A 98 -2.28 -13.09 -5.33
C TYR A 98 -1.10 -13.44 -4.43
N ALA A 99 -1.11 -12.99 -3.18
CA ALA A 99 -0.03 -13.27 -2.24
C ALA A 99 0.19 -14.78 -2.08
N ILE A 100 -0.85 -15.62 -2.02
CA ILE A 100 -0.68 -17.07 -1.80
C ILE A 100 -0.10 -17.83 -3.02
N LEU A 101 -0.06 -17.26 -4.23
CA LEU A 101 0.35 -17.97 -5.45
C LEU A 101 1.70 -18.69 -5.33
N PRO A 102 2.79 -18.07 -4.84
CA PRO A 102 4.07 -18.75 -4.70
C PRO A 102 4.05 -19.90 -3.68
N LEU A 103 3.16 -19.84 -2.67
CA LEU A 103 2.97 -20.92 -1.70
C LEU A 103 2.24 -22.13 -2.31
N LEU A 104 1.48 -21.91 -3.39
CA LEU A 104 0.79 -22.95 -4.16
C LEU A 104 1.61 -23.46 -5.35
N GLY A 105 2.88 -23.05 -5.47
CA GLY A 105 3.79 -23.50 -6.54
C GLY A 105 3.75 -22.66 -7.82
N ALA A 106 2.97 -21.58 -7.86
CA ALA A 106 3.05 -20.60 -8.95
C ALA A 106 4.19 -19.62 -8.64
N GLY A 107 5.41 -19.96 -9.07
CA GLY A 107 6.62 -19.19 -8.83
C GLY A 107 7.22 -19.41 -7.44
N SER A 108 8.06 -18.47 -7.00
CA SER A 108 8.71 -18.53 -5.68
C SER A 108 8.91 -17.15 -5.08
N TYR A 109 8.97 -17.08 -3.75
CA TYR A 109 9.52 -15.91 -3.09
C TYR A 109 11.04 -15.99 -3.11
N LYS A 110 11.67 -14.87 -3.43
CA LYS A 110 13.13 -14.73 -3.44
C LYS A 110 13.54 -13.55 -2.58
N TYR A 111 14.74 -13.67 -2.03
CA TYR A 111 15.46 -12.55 -1.45
C TYR A 111 15.99 -11.66 -2.56
N ILE A 112 15.63 -10.37 -2.55
CA ILE A 112 15.92 -9.44 -3.66
C ILE A 112 16.78 -8.26 -3.20
N ALA A 113 16.48 -7.75 -2.01
CA ALA A 113 17.25 -6.76 -1.27
C ALA A 113 17.12 -7.13 0.23
N PRO A 114 17.20 -6.27 1.27
CA PRO A 114 16.91 -6.72 2.65
C PRO A 114 15.43 -7.13 2.87
N ILE A 115 14.71 -7.39 1.79
CA ILE A 115 13.36 -7.88 1.69
C ILE A 115 13.30 -9.13 0.79
N CYS A 116 12.42 -10.06 1.18
CA CYS A 116 11.86 -11.08 0.31
C CYS A 116 10.60 -10.58 -0.38
N TYR A 117 10.47 -10.92 -1.65
CA TYR A 117 9.35 -10.58 -2.49
C TYR A 117 9.04 -11.76 -3.42
N TYR A 118 7.92 -11.71 -4.14
CA TYR A 118 7.72 -12.62 -5.26
C TYR A 118 8.77 -12.27 -6.33
N ASP A 119 9.48 -13.28 -6.83
CA ASP A 119 10.52 -13.11 -7.84
C ASP A 119 10.08 -12.22 -9.02
N TRP A 120 10.73 -11.06 -9.16
CA TRP A 120 10.51 -10.11 -10.26
C TRP A 120 10.79 -10.69 -11.64
N TYR A 121 11.64 -11.72 -11.73
CA TYR A 121 11.94 -12.38 -13.00
C TYR A 121 10.90 -13.42 -13.40
N GLU A 122 9.93 -13.72 -12.52
CA GLU A 122 8.76 -14.53 -12.88
C GLU A 122 7.81 -13.69 -13.74
N THR A 123 7.58 -14.16 -14.97
CA THR A 123 6.75 -13.43 -15.95
C THR A 123 5.33 -13.21 -15.46
N SER A 124 4.73 -14.21 -14.81
CA SER A 124 3.38 -14.11 -14.24
C SER A 124 3.31 -13.00 -13.18
N HIS A 125 4.28 -12.93 -12.28
CA HIS A 125 4.36 -11.91 -11.24
C HIS A 125 4.46 -10.51 -11.87
N SER A 126 5.41 -10.29 -12.78
CA SER A 126 5.60 -8.97 -13.36
C SER A 126 4.42 -8.51 -14.23
N VAL A 127 3.75 -9.41 -14.96
CA VAL A 127 2.50 -9.08 -15.66
C VAL A 127 1.42 -8.68 -14.68
N LEU A 128 1.21 -9.44 -13.60
CA LEU A 128 0.19 -9.14 -12.59
C LEU A 128 0.49 -7.82 -11.86
N VAL A 129 1.76 -7.52 -11.57
CA VAL A 129 2.15 -6.21 -11.02
C VAL A 129 1.82 -5.09 -12.00
N LEU A 130 2.14 -5.21 -13.30
CA LEU A 130 1.78 -4.15 -14.26
C LEU A 130 0.27 -3.97 -14.40
N LEU A 131 -0.49 -5.06 -14.50
CA LEU A 131 -1.94 -5.02 -14.62
C LEU A 131 -2.62 -4.41 -13.40
N TRP A 132 -1.99 -4.47 -12.22
CA TRP A 132 -2.53 -3.87 -11.01
C TRP A 132 -1.97 -2.48 -10.72
N ALA A 133 -0.65 -2.35 -10.68
CA ALA A 133 0.05 -1.17 -10.22
C ALA A 133 -0.11 0.00 -11.20
N LEU A 134 -0.05 -0.23 -12.51
CA LEU A 134 -0.20 0.85 -13.49
C LEU A 134 -1.58 1.52 -13.43
N PRO A 135 -2.71 0.78 -13.58
CA PRO A 135 -4.02 1.42 -13.49
C PRO A 135 -4.31 1.97 -12.09
N SER A 136 -3.84 1.31 -11.02
CA SER A 136 -4.02 1.82 -9.65
C SER A 136 -3.25 3.13 -9.43
N LEU A 137 -2.02 3.23 -9.92
CA LEU A 137 -1.21 4.43 -9.82
C LEU A 137 -1.85 5.58 -10.62
N VAL A 138 -2.27 5.32 -11.86
CA VAL A 138 -2.94 6.33 -12.70
C VAL A 138 -4.24 6.80 -12.07
N ALA A 139 -5.12 5.87 -11.68
CA ALA A 139 -6.42 6.19 -11.08
C ALA A 139 -6.24 6.90 -9.73
N GLY A 140 -5.36 6.39 -8.87
CA GLY A 140 -5.07 6.98 -7.57
C GLY A 140 -4.50 8.39 -7.70
N CYS A 141 -3.51 8.61 -8.57
CA CYS A 141 -2.97 9.93 -8.83
C CYS A 141 -3.99 10.89 -9.43
N ALA A 142 -4.86 10.44 -10.34
CA ALA A 142 -5.91 11.27 -10.92
C ALA A 142 -6.95 11.71 -9.86
N LEU A 143 -7.42 10.77 -9.03
CA LEU A 143 -8.42 11.02 -7.99
C LEU A 143 -7.87 11.89 -6.86
N LEU A 144 -6.65 11.58 -6.40
CA LEU A 144 -5.96 12.38 -5.38
C LEU A 144 -5.52 13.74 -5.94
N GLY A 145 -5.13 13.81 -7.21
CA GLY A 145 -4.80 15.07 -7.89
C GLY A 145 -6.00 15.99 -8.02
N TYR A 146 -7.17 15.46 -8.40
CA TYR A 146 -8.42 16.22 -8.37
C TYR A 146 -8.74 16.71 -6.95
N SER A 147 -8.60 15.84 -5.96
CA SER A 147 -8.86 16.17 -4.56
C SER A 147 -7.90 17.24 -4.04
N ALA A 148 -6.61 17.14 -4.37
CA ALA A 148 -5.57 18.10 -4.02
C ALA A 148 -5.78 19.46 -4.70
N PHE A 149 -6.22 19.47 -5.96
CA PHE A 149 -6.56 20.72 -6.66
C PHE A 149 -7.69 21.48 -5.96
N LYS A 150 -8.67 20.75 -5.38
CA LYS A 150 -9.80 21.35 -4.65
C LYS A 150 -9.48 21.64 -3.18
N ARG A 151 -8.61 20.84 -2.56
CA ARG A 151 -8.19 20.93 -1.16
C ARG A 151 -6.67 20.74 -1.10
N PRO A 152 -5.87 21.82 -1.20
CA PRO A 152 -4.41 21.74 -1.37
C PRO A 152 -3.67 20.90 -0.31
N ILE A 153 -4.18 20.83 0.93
CA ILE A 153 -3.58 20.01 1.99
C ILE A 153 -3.55 18.52 1.64
N LEU A 154 -4.45 18.05 0.77
CA LEU A 154 -4.47 16.66 0.27
C LEU A 154 -3.33 16.36 -0.72
N THR A 155 -2.53 17.34 -1.13
CA THR A 155 -1.30 17.13 -1.93
C THR A 155 -0.36 16.14 -1.24
N LEU A 156 -0.33 16.13 0.09
CA LEU A 156 0.48 15.18 0.86
C LEU A 156 0.06 13.73 0.62
N HIS A 157 -1.24 13.45 0.46
CA HIS A 157 -1.72 12.11 0.11
C HIS A 157 -1.30 11.70 -1.31
N LEU A 158 -1.39 12.63 -2.27
CA LEU A 158 -0.94 12.39 -3.65
C LEU A 158 0.55 12.07 -3.71
N LEU A 159 1.38 12.89 -3.06
CA LEU A 159 2.84 12.74 -3.09
C LEU A 159 3.27 11.44 -2.42
N THR A 160 2.71 11.14 -1.24
CA THR A 160 3.05 9.90 -0.52
C THR A 160 2.63 8.66 -1.30
N PHE A 161 1.42 8.64 -1.88
CA PHE A 161 0.98 7.56 -2.75
C PHE A 161 1.88 7.40 -3.99
N PHE A 162 2.16 8.48 -4.71
CA PHE A 162 2.99 8.40 -5.91
C PHE A 162 4.40 7.88 -5.56
N VAL A 163 5.04 8.48 -4.56
CA VAL A 163 6.41 8.13 -4.16
C VAL A 163 6.48 6.70 -3.61
N GLY A 164 5.47 6.26 -2.86
CA GLY A 164 5.42 4.93 -2.28
C GLY A 164 5.32 3.80 -3.31
N TRP A 165 4.73 4.05 -4.48
CA TRP A 165 4.41 3.00 -5.45
C TRP A 165 5.01 3.17 -6.84
N CYS A 166 5.56 4.33 -7.21
CA CYS A 166 6.01 4.60 -8.58
C CYS A 166 7.12 3.65 -9.08
N LEU A 167 7.90 3.04 -8.18
CA LEU A 167 8.99 2.13 -8.54
C LEU A 167 8.52 0.71 -8.90
N TRP A 168 7.27 0.33 -8.60
CA TRP A 168 6.76 -1.02 -8.89
C TRP A 168 6.51 -1.24 -10.38
N VAL A 169 6.12 -0.20 -11.11
CA VAL A 169 5.94 -0.24 -12.57
C VAL A 169 7.27 -0.50 -13.29
N PRO A 170 8.34 0.30 -13.09
CA PRO A 170 9.62 0.02 -13.72
C PRO A 170 10.24 -1.30 -13.23
N ALA A 171 10.04 -1.72 -11.98
CA ALA A 171 10.53 -3.01 -11.49
C ALA A 171 9.92 -4.17 -12.29
N ALA A 172 8.61 -4.13 -12.55
CA ALA A 172 7.92 -5.13 -13.35
C ALA A 172 8.39 -5.13 -14.81
N ILE A 173 8.64 -3.95 -15.41
CA ILE A 173 9.16 -3.85 -16.79
C ILE A 173 10.55 -4.48 -16.89
N ILE A 174 11.45 -4.18 -15.94
CA ILE A 174 12.80 -4.74 -15.87
C ILE A 174 12.75 -6.26 -15.68
N GLY A 175 11.83 -6.73 -14.83
CA GLY A 175 11.58 -8.16 -14.62
C GLY A 175 11.15 -8.87 -15.90
N LEU A 176 10.22 -8.29 -16.65
CA LEU A 176 9.77 -8.83 -17.95
C LEU A 176 10.86 -8.82 -19.02
N SER A 177 11.68 -7.77 -19.07
CA SER A 177 12.81 -7.69 -20.00
C SER A 177 13.99 -8.56 -19.59
N ARG A 178 13.92 -9.23 -18.42
CA ARG A 178 15.00 -10.01 -17.80
C ARG A 178 16.31 -9.22 -17.70
N SER A 179 16.20 -7.90 -17.55
CA SER A 179 17.34 -7.02 -17.41
C SER A 179 17.79 -6.98 -15.96
N ALA A 180 19.07 -6.66 -15.72
CA ALA A 180 19.58 -6.55 -14.36
C ALA A 180 18.86 -5.41 -13.62
N MET A 181 18.28 -5.72 -12.46
CA MET A 181 17.69 -4.71 -11.56
C MET A 181 18.80 -3.77 -11.05
N PRO A 182 18.62 -2.43 -11.09
CA PRO A 182 19.60 -1.50 -10.54
C PRO A 182 19.83 -1.75 -9.05
N GLU A 183 21.10 -1.66 -8.63
CA GLU A 183 21.61 -2.12 -7.32
C GLU A 183 20.84 -1.58 -6.10
N HIS A 184 20.24 -0.39 -6.20
CA HIS A 184 19.56 0.26 -5.08
C HIS A 184 18.07 0.48 -5.32
N MET A 185 17.53 0.05 -6.46
CA MET A 185 16.14 0.32 -6.81
C MET A 185 15.15 -0.32 -5.84
N MET A 186 15.39 -1.58 -5.48
CA MET A 186 14.51 -2.32 -4.57
C MET A 186 14.60 -1.82 -3.12
N ILE A 187 15.80 -1.38 -2.71
CA ILE A 187 16.01 -0.75 -1.40
C ILE A 187 15.28 0.59 -1.36
N ALA A 188 15.44 1.42 -2.38
CA ALA A 188 14.73 2.70 -2.50
C ALA A 188 13.21 2.47 -2.48
N GLY A 189 12.70 1.54 -3.29
CA GLY A 189 11.28 1.16 -3.26
C GLY A 189 10.79 0.77 -1.87
N GLY A 190 11.53 -0.10 -1.18
CA GLY A 190 11.23 -0.49 0.20
C GLY A 190 11.18 0.71 1.15
N ILE A 191 12.18 1.59 1.12
CA ILE A 191 12.23 2.79 1.96
C ILE A 191 11.03 3.71 1.69
N LEU A 192 10.72 3.97 0.42
CA LEU A 192 9.63 4.86 0.03
C LEU A 192 8.26 4.27 0.43
N GLY A 193 8.04 2.98 0.18
CA GLY A 193 6.81 2.27 0.58
C GLY A 193 6.64 2.23 2.10
N HIS A 194 7.70 1.96 2.86
CA HIS A 194 7.65 2.01 4.32
C HIS A 194 7.47 3.42 4.87
N GLY A 195 8.12 4.41 4.25
CA GLY A 195 7.98 5.82 4.61
C GLY A 195 6.55 6.33 4.47
N GLN A 196 5.84 5.93 3.41
CA GLN A 196 4.41 6.22 3.26
C GLN A 196 3.62 5.72 4.48
N ALA A 197 3.85 4.47 4.88
CA ALA A 197 3.09 3.86 5.97
C ALA A 197 3.33 4.53 7.33
N LEU A 198 4.53 5.07 7.57
CA LEU A 198 4.85 5.87 8.77
C LEU A 198 4.13 7.22 8.80
N ILE A 199 3.86 7.82 7.65
CA ILE A 199 3.24 9.13 7.53
C ILE A 199 1.70 9.02 7.54
N ASN A 200 1.14 7.86 7.21
CA ASN A 200 -0.30 7.61 7.17
C ASN A 200 -1.11 8.05 8.41
N PRO A 201 -0.65 7.84 9.66
CA PRO A 201 -1.36 8.37 10.84
C PRO A 201 -1.53 9.89 10.82
N ILE A 202 -0.52 10.62 10.35
CA ILE A 202 -0.57 12.08 10.18
C ILE A 202 -1.53 12.44 9.04
N LEU A 203 -1.49 11.70 7.93
CA LEU A 203 -2.36 11.93 6.78
C LEU A 203 -3.84 11.73 7.14
N TYR A 204 -4.18 10.64 7.81
CA TYR A 204 -5.56 10.30 8.10
C TYR A 204 -6.09 11.00 9.35
N GLY A 205 -5.22 11.32 10.31
CA GLY A 205 -5.59 12.00 11.54
C GLY A 205 -5.64 13.52 11.40
N LEU A 206 -4.57 14.13 10.90
CA LEU A 206 -4.42 15.60 10.89
C LEU A 206 -4.81 16.21 9.56
N VAL A 207 -4.23 15.70 8.47
CA VAL A 207 -4.45 16.28 7.13
C VAL A 207 -5.90 16.11 6.70
N TRP A 208 -6.47 14.93 6.93
CA TRP A 208 -7.86 14.65 6.57
C TRP A 208 -8.85 15.46 7.40
N ASP A 209 -8.68 15.51 8.72
CA ASP A 209 -9.57 16.28 9.61
C ASP A 209 -9.55 17.78 9.27
N THR A 210 -8.36 18.31 8.93
CA THR A 210 -8.22 19.69 8.44
C THR A 210 -8.89 19.91 7.08
N ALA A 211 -8.86 18.92 6.19
CA ALA A 211 -9.48 19.01 4.86
C ALA A 211 -11.02 18.94 4.92
N PHE A 212 -11.55 18.27 5.94
CA PHE A 212 -12.97 18.01 6.16
C PHE A 212 -13.33 18.31 7.62
N PRO A 213 -13.29 19.60 8.03
CA PRO A 213 -13.63 19.97 9.38
C PRO A 213 -15.05 19.51 9.70
N ARG A 214 -15.24 18.95 10.89
CA ARG A 214 -16.58 18.63 11.38
C ARG A 214 -17.33 19.94 11.51
N GLU A 215 -18.55 19.99 10.96
CA GLU A 215 -19.48 21.05 11.35
C GLU A 215 -19.80 20.80 12.83
N ASP A 216 -19.19 21.59 13.71
CA ASP A 216 -19.51 21.57 15.12
C ASP A 216 -21.00 21.92 15.24
N LYS A 217 -21.78 20.96 15.73
CA LYS A 217 -23.22 21.11 15.97
C LYS A 217 -23.54 22.12 17.08
N ASP A 218 -22.53 22.78 17.62
CA ASP A 218 -22.61 23.63 18.81
C ASP A 218 -23.19 25.03 18.53
N GLU A 219 -23.46 25.40 17.28
CA GLU A 219 -24.18 26.65 16.95
C GLU A 219 -25.71 26.49 16.78
N VAL A 220 -26.27 25.28 16.83
CA VAL A 220 -27.74 25.07 16.71
C VAL A 220 -28.47 25.21 18.06
N GLY A 221 -27.77 25.65 19.12
CA GLY A 221 -28.30 25.72 20.49
C GLY A 221 -28.44 27.13 21.10
N LYS A 222 -28.11 28.21 20.39
CA LYS A 222 -28.39 29.57 20.88
C LYS A 222 -29.87 29.89 20.65
N ILE A 223 -30.72 29.34 21.51
CA ILE A 223 -32.06 29.88 21.74
C ILE A 223 -31.85 31.26 22.36
N GLU A 224 -32.05 32.31 21.56
CA GLU A 224 -32.24 33.66 22.10
C GLU A 224 -33.49 33.61 22.98
N VAL A 225 -33.29 33.59 24.30
CA VAL A 225 -34.36 33.83 25.25
C VAL A 225 -34.56 35.35 25.31
N PRO A 226 -35.79 35.85 25.06
CA PRO A 226 -36.09 37.28 25.07
C PRO A 226 -35.98 37.91 26.45
#